data_AF-A0A0U9H5J7-F1
#
_entry.id   AF-A0A0U9H5J7-F1
#
_cell.length_a   1.000
_cell.length_b   1.000
_cell.length_c   1.000
_cell.angle_alpha   90.00
_cell.angle_beta   90.00
_cell.angle_gamma   90.00
#
_symmetry.space_group_name_H-M   'P 1'
#
loop_
_entity.id
_entity.type
_entity.pdbx_description
1 polymer ?
#
loop_
_entity_poly.entity_id
_entity_poly.type
_entity_poly.pdbx_seq_one_letter_code
_entity_poly.pdbx_strand_id
1 'polypeptide(L)' 'MQAQTDVRMFTNLKTNISKDKVISTIYRKYENMNFTSWQWETLVFNGEKIVDQGISNDIAEALEKHKEFFVKHSKEESK' A
#
# COMPACT_ATOMS: atom_id res chain seq x y z
N MET A 1 25.55 14.67 -15.60
CA MET A 1 24.17 14.25 -15.95
C MET A 1 23.42 13.99 -14.65
N GLN A 2 22.36 14.75 -14.37
CA GLN A 2 21.50 14.49 -13.21
C GLN A 2 20.68 13.23 -13.52
N ALA A 3 20.85 12.17 -12.72
CA ALA A 3 19.99 11.01 -12.79
C ALA A 3 18.59 11.44 -12.32
N GLN A 4 17.72 11.83 -13.24
CA GLN A 4 16.31 12.03 -12.93
C GLN A 4 15.73 10.65 -12.55
N THR A 5 15.26 10.54 -11.32
CA THR A 5 14.49 9.39 -10.86
C THR A 5 13.07 9.57 -11.37
N ASP A 6 12.67 8.72 -12.31
CA ASP A 6 11.28 8.63 -12.74
C ASP A 6 10.50 7.89 -11.66
N VAL A 7 9.47 8.55 -11.10
CA VAL A 7 8.54 7.94 -10.15
C VAL A 7 7.32 7.47 -10.93
N ARG A 8 7.26 6.16 -11.20
CA ARG A 8 6.08 5.54 -11.82
C ARG A 8 5.20 4.98 -10.70
N MET A 9 4.06 5.64 -10.46
CA MET A 9 3.03 5.10 -9.57
C MET A 9 2.30 3.97 -10.29
N PHE A 10 2.38 2.77 -9.74
CA PHE A 10 1.56 1.66 -10.18
C PHE A 10 0.36 1.53 -9.25
N THR A 11 -0.78 1.34 -9.89
CA THR A 11 -2.14 1.56 -9.42
C THR A 11 -2.44 1.04 -8.02
N ASN A 12 -3.30 1.79 -7.33
CA ASN A 12 -3.78 1.55 -5.98
C ASN A 12 -4.67 0.30 -5.92
N LEU A 13 -4.25 -0.77 -5.23
CA LEU A 13 -5.13 -1.90 -4.91
C LEU A 13 -6.08 -1.48 -3.82
N LYS A 14 -7.34 -1.18 -4.19
CA LYS A 14 -8.41 -0.86 -3.25
C LYS A 14 -9.25 -2.09 -2.95
N THR A 15 -9.30 -2.47 -1.69
CA THR A 15 -10.12 -3.55 -1.20
C THR A 15 -11.08 -2.99 -0.16
N ASN A 16 -12.38 -3.01 -0.44
CA ASN A 16 -13.39 -2.65 0.55
C ASN A 16 -13.48 -3.78 1.57
N ILE A 17 -13.24 -3.46 2.85
CA ILE A 17 -13.44 -4.42 3.94
C ILE A 17 -14.90 -4.37 4.40
N SER A 18 -15.46 -3.15 4.48
CA SER A 18 -16.81 -2.90 4.97
C SER A 18 -17.42 -1.67 4.31
N LYS A 19 -18.63 -1.26 4.74
CA LYS A 19 -19.30 -0.06 4.20
C LYS A 19 -18.50 1.22 4.41
N ASP A 20 -17.70 1.25 5.46
CA ASP A 20 -17.01 2.44 5.96
C ASP A 20 -15.49 2.25 5.97
N LYS A 21 -14.98 1.01 5.87
CA LYS A 21 -13.53 0.72 5.83
C LYS A 21 -13.03 0.25 4.46
N VAL A 22 -11.97 0.90 3.98
CA VAL A 22 -11.27 0.56 2.72
C VAL A 22 -9.78 0.41 2.97
N ILE A 23 -9.18 -0.68 2.49
CA ILE A 23 -7.72 -0.83 2.40
C ILE A 23 -7.27 -0.38 1.02
N SER A 24 -6.19 0.39 0.97
CA SER A 24 -5.54 0.83 -0.26
C SER A 24 -4.06 0.51 -0.18
N THR A 25 -3.50 -0.18 -1.16
CA THR A 25 -2.04 -0.36 -1.28
C THR A 25 -1.51 0.38 -2.51
N ILE A 26 -0.60 1.32 -2.27
CA ILE A 26 0.02 2.17 -3.27
C ILE A 26 1.42 1.63 -3.56
N TYR A 27 1.75 1.39 -4.83
CA TYR A 27 3.08 0.96 -5.25
C TYR A 27 3.79 2.10 -5.99
N ARG A 28 5.02 2.40 -5.56
CA ARG A 28 5.89 3.42 -6.15
C ARG A 28 7.14 2.74 -6.68
N LYS A 29 7.34 2.77 -8.01
CA LYS A 29 8.59 2.35 -8.63
C LYS A 29 9.47 3.58 -8.82
N TYR A 30 10.70 3.50 -8.33
CA TYR A 30 11.76 4.48 -8.55
C TYR A 30 12.75 3.88 -9.54
N GLU A 31 12.91 4.51 -10.69
CA GLU A 31 13.78 4.01 -11.75
C GLU A 31 14.64 5.15 -12.30
N ASN A 32 15.93 4.87 -12.51
CA ASN A 32 16.83 5.68 -13.31
C ASN A 32 17.75 4.73 -14.12
N MET A 33 18.63 5.29 -14.96
CA MET A 33 19.51 4.50 -15.84
C MET A 33 20.40 3.47 -15.13
N ASN A 34 20.65 3.63 -13.82
CA ASN A 34 21.58 2.81 -13.05
C ASN A 34 20.92 2.04 -11.89
N PHE A 35 19.62 2.25 -11.64
CA PHE A 35 18.96 1.76 -10.43
C PHE A 35 17.45 1.60 -10.62
N THR A 36 16.90 0.51 -10.09
CA THR A 36 15.47 0.30 -9.91
C THR A 36 15.19 -0.08 -8.46
N SER A 37 14.23 0.60 -7.84
CA SER A 37 13.74 0.28 -6.50
C SER A 37 12.23 0.40 -6.45
N TRP A 38 11.65 -0.30 -5.49
CA TRP A 38 10.25 -0.29 -5.20
C TRP A 38 10.04 0.18 -3.77
N GLN A 39 9.00 0.97 -3.57
CA GLN A 39 8.42 1.19 -2.28
C GLN A 39 6.92 0.99 -2.42
N TRP A 40 6.26 0.65 -1.33
CA TRP A 40 4.82 0.71 -1.26
C TRP A 40 4.38 1.17 0.10
N GLU A 41 3.09 1.45 0.17
CA GLU A 41 2.42 1.92 1.36
C GLU A 41 1.03 1.29 1.38
N THR A 42 0.70 0.57 2.46
CA THR A 42 -0.67 0.09 2.69
C THR A 42 -1.35 1.01 3.70
N LEU A 43 -2.54 1.48 3.36
CA LEU A 43 -3.34 2.45 4.12
C LEU A 43 -4.72 1.87 4.41
N VAL A 44 -5.21 2.08 5.62
CA VAL A 44 -6.61 1.77 5.99
C VAL A 44 -7.36 3.09 6.17
N PHE A 45 -8.44 3.26 5.41
CA PHE A 45 -9.35 4.39 5.46
C PHE A 45 -10.63 3.99 6.18
N ASN A 46 -11.11 4.83 7.08
CA ASN A 46 -12.46 4.75 7.64
C ASN A 46 -13.21 6.06 7.32
N GLY A 47 -14.07 6.02 6.32
CA GLY A 47 -14.65 7.24 5.71
C GLY A 47 -13.55 8.13 5.12
N GLU A 48 -13.25 9.25 5.79
CA GLU A 48 -12.26 10.25 5.34
C GLU A 48 -10.96 10.25 6.18
N LYS A 49 -10.82 9.32 7.13
CA LYS A 49 -9.68 9.28 8.06
C LYS A 49 -8.79 8.06 7.80
N ILE A 50 -7.48 8.28 7.76
CA ILE A 50 -6.48 7.21 7.80
C ILE A 50 -6.38 6.69 9.24
N VAL A 51 -6.59 5.40 9.45
CA VAL A 51 -6.54 4.76 10.77
C VAL A 51 -5.31 3.88 10.99
N ASP A 52 -4.63 3.45 9.92
CA ASP A 52 -3.41 2.65 9.98
C ASP A 52 -2.59 2.78 8.68
N GLN A 53 -1.25 2.69 8.78
CA GLN A 53 -0.34 2.78 7.63
C GLN A 53 0.94 1.93 7.81
N GLY A 54 1.46 1.37 6.72
CA GLY A 54 2.72 0.62 6.73
C GLY A 54 3.50 0.72 5.42
N ILE A 55 4.84 0.74 5.52
CA ILE A 55 5.78 0.87 4.39
C ILE A 55 6.69 -0.37 4.33
N SER A 56 7.10 -0.78 3.13
CA SER A 56 8.34 -1.56 2.92
C SER A 56 8.86 -1.43 1.47
N ASN A 57 10.02 -2.04 1.17
CA ASN A 57 10.81 -1.92 -0.06
C ASN A 57 10.93 -3.20 -0.96
N ASP A 58 10.59 -4.41 -0.47
CA ASP A 58 10.24 -5.65 -1.24
C ASP A 58 8.73 -6.07 -1.46
N ILE A 59 8.21 -6.04 -2.69
CA ILE A 59 6.77 -6.22 -3.02
C ILE A 59 6.09 -7.44 -2.36
N ALA A 60 6.81 -8.52 -2.06
CA ALA A 60 6.26 -9.68 -1.36
C ALA A 60 5.83 -9.33 0.07
N GLU A 61 6.67 -8.63 0.83
CA GLU A 61 6.36 -8.14 2.18
C GLU A 61 5.16 -7.17 2.15
N ALA A 62 4.98 -6.44 1.05
CA ALA A 62 3.82 -5.57 0.83
C ALA A 62 2.50 -6.33 0.87
N LEU A 63 2.48 -7.41 0.10
CA LEU A 63 1.31 -8.24 -0.11
C LEU A 63 0.99 -9.02 1.16
N GLU A 64 2.01 -9.45 1.91
CA GLU A 64 1.83 -10.05 3.23
C GLU A 64 1.22 -9.05 4.22
N LYS A 65 1.82 -7.85 4.36
CA LYS A 65 1.26 -6.78 5.20
C LYS A 65 -0.17 -6.42 4.79
N HIS A 66 -0.46 -6.31 3.49
CA HIS A 66 -1.82 -6.07 3.00
C HIS A 66 -2.80 -7.16 3.45
N LYS A 67 -2.41 -8.44 3.33
CA LYS A 67 -3.24 -9.57 3.81
C LYS A 67 -3.43 -9.55 5.32
N GLU A 68 -2.38 -9.25 6.08
CA GLU A 68 -2.46 -9.13 7.55
C GLU A 68 -3.43 -8.01 7.97
N PHE A 69 -3.33 -6.83 7.35
CA PHE A 69 -4.26 -5.72 7.57
C PHE A 69 -5.69 -6.12 7.22
N PHE A 70 -5.88 -6.78 6.07
CA PHE A 70 -7.19 -7.28 5.67
C PHE A 70 -7.77 -8.24 6.70
N VAL A 71 -7.01 -9.25 7.13
CA VAL A 71 -7.46 -10.24 8.12
C VAL A 71 -7.77 -9.58 9.47
N LYS A 72 -6.89 -8.70 9.95
CA LYS A 72 -7.06 -7.97 11.23
C LYS A 72 -8.37 -7.18 11.22
N HIS A 73 -8.55 -6.34 10.21
CA HIS A 73 -9.69 -5.42 10.15
C HIS A 73 -10.99 -6.06 9.64
N SER A 74 -10.93 -7.19 8.93
CA SER A 74 -12.13 -7.99 8.61
C SER A 74 -12.67 -8.73 9.83
N LYS A 75 -11.79 -9.20 10.74
CA LYS A 75 -12.20 -9.93 11.95
C LYS A 75 -12.79 -9.01 13.03
N GLU A 76 -12.35 -7.75 13.10
CA GLU A 76 -12.86 -6.77 14.06
C GLU A 76 -14.35 -6.45 13.88
N GLU A 77 -14.95 -6.71 12.71
CA GLU A 77 -16.39 -6.49 12.48
C GLU A 77 -17.28 -7.71 12.81
N SER A 78 -16.71 -8.85 13.20
CA SER A 78 -17.46 -10.06 13.57
C SER A 78 -17.73 -10.21 15.08
N LYS A 79 -17.59 -9.13 15.86
CA LYS A 79 -17.91 -9.08 17.30
C LYS A 79 -18.94 -7.99 17.58
#